data_AF-A0A1E4AYA3-F1
#
_entry.id   AF-A0A1E4AYA3-F1
#
_cell.length_a   1.000
_cell.length_b   1.000
_cell.length_c   1.000
_cell.angle_alpha   90.00
_cell.angle_beta   90.00
_cell.angle_gamma   90.00
#
_symmetry.space_group_name_H-M   'P 1'
#
loop_
_entity.id
_entity.type
_entity.pdbx_description
1 polymer ?
#
loop_
_entity_poly.entity_id
_entity_poly.type
_entity_poly.pdbx_seq_one_letter_code
_entity_poly.pdbx_strand_id
1 'polypeptide(L)'
;MSPLAPDFLERNRVVLALLAIVLSLATWGVDLAEWVYQCPYCRVQRSAIGLIGLILLVPFYHHWILRMIGSAVGVLGLVVGANQHFNHILKMHRGEFEWGEQWYIHPWLLSGFAIFIITALLMILWSNPPRGRLGFDR
;
A
#
# COMPACT_ATOMS: atom_id res chain seq x y z
N MET A 1 -21.08 7.20 14.55
CA MET A 1 -19.66 7.06 14.16
C MET A 1 -19.60 6.12 12.97
N SER A 2 -19.42 6.63 11.75
CA SER A 2 -19.27 5.75 10.59
C SER A 2 -17.78 5.37 10.45
N PRO A 3 -17.42 4.08 10.50
CA PRO A 3 -16.06 3.62 10.22
C PRO A 3 -15.61 3.88 8.76
N LEU A 4 -16.50 4.43 7.94
CA LEU A 4 -16.29 4.80 6.53
C LEU A 4 -15.94 6.30 6.34
N ALA A 5 -15.87 7.10 7.40
CA ALA A 5 -15.61 8.53 7.27
C ALA A 5 -14.13 8.82 6.94
N PRO A 6 -13.83 9.67 5.94
CA PRO A 6 -12.46 10.15 5.67
C PRO A 6 -11.81 10.75 6.91
N ASP A 7 -12.61 11.31 7.83
CA ASP A 7 -12.16 11.86 9.11
C ASP A 7 -11.42 10.85 10.01
N PHE A 8 -11.78 9.55 9.98
CA PHE A 8 -11.10 8.52 10.76
C PHE A 8 -9.68 8.26 10.24
N LEU A 9 -9.54 8.20 8.91
CA LEU A 9 -8.26 7.99 8.23
C LEU A 9 -7.32 9.17 8.47
N GLU A 10 -7.85 10.39 8.44
CA GLU A 10 -7.07 11.60 8.71
C GLU A 10 -6.59 11.66 10.16
N ARG A 11 -7.50 11.43 11.11
CA ARG A 11 -7.20 11.51 12.55
C ARG A 11 -6.15 10.50 12.98
N ASN A 12 -6.15 9.31 12.37
CA ASN A 12 -5.23 8.24 12.69
C ASN A 12 -4.06 8.12 11.69
N ARG A 13 -3.87 9.11 10.79
CA ARG A 13 -2.85 9.06 9.73
C ARG A 13 -1.48 8.64 10.24
N VAL A 14 -0.99 9.25 11.32
CA VAL A 14 0.35 8.96 11.86
C VAL A 14 0.45 7.50 12.32
N VAL A 15 -0.58 7.00 12.99
CA VAL A 15 -0.65 5.61 13.43
C VAL A 15 -0.67 4.67 12.23
N LEU A 16 -1.51 4.95 11.22
CA LEU A 16 -1.61 4.14 10.01
C LEU A 16 -0.31 4.15 9.19
N ALA A 17 0.37 5.30 9.10
CA ALA A 17 1.66 5.43 8.44
C ALA A 17 2.76 4.65 9.18
N LEU A 18 2.80 4.73 10.52
CA LEU A 18 3.72 3.94 11.34
C LEU A 18 3.46 2.44 11.18
N LEU A 19 2.19 2.01 11.23
CA LEU A 19 1.81 0.62 11.02
C LEU A 19 2.25 0.13 9.63
N ALA A 20 2.07 0.93 8.58
CA ALA A 20 2.51 0.60 7.23
C ALA A 20 4.05 0.43 7.15
N ILE A 21 4.82 1.30 7.80
CA ILE A 21 6.28 1.20 7.87
C ILE A 21 6.70 -0.05 8.64
N VAL A 22 6.12 -0.29 9.81
CA VAL A 22 6.41 -1.48 10.63
C VAL A 22 6.11 -2.75 9.85
N LEU A 23 4.98 -2.81 9.14
CA LEU A 23 4.62 -3.93 8.29
C LEU A 23 5.63 -4.12 7.14
N SER A 24 6.04 -3.03 6.49
CA SER A 24 7.05 -3.07 5.43
C SER A 24 8.40 -3.59 5.93
N LEU A 25 8.85 -3.13 7.10
CA LEU A 25 10.10 -3.58 7.71
C LEU A 25 10.02 -5.03 8.18
N ALA A 26 8.91 -5.43 8.81
CA ALA A 26 8.70 -6.81 9.24
C ALA A 26 8.72 -7.77 8.04
N THR A 27 8.02 -7.44 6.96
CA THR A 27 8.00 -8.27 5.74
C THR A 27 9.33 -8.27 4.99
N TRP A 28 10.09 -7.17 5.03
CA TRP A 28 11.48 -7.16 4.57
C TRP A 28 12.38 -8.06 5.43
N GLY A 29 12.25 -8.01 6.75
CA GLY A 29 13.00 -8.86 7.67
C GLY A 29 12.78 -10.34 7.43
N VAL A 30 11.52 -10.75 7.23
CA VAL A 30 11.15 -12.14 6.90
C VAL A 30 11.76 -12.59 5.56
N ASP A 31 11.78 -11.72 4.55
CA ASP A 31 12.37 -12.03 3.24
C ASP A 31 13.90 -12.12 3.27
N LEU A 32 14.55 -11.25 4.05
CA LEU A 32 16.01 -11.28 4.24
C LEU A 32 16.46 -12.47 5.09
N ALA A 33 15.59 -12.96 5.98
CA ALA A 33 15.80 -14.19 6.72
C ALA A 33 15.58 -15.46 5.88
N GLU A 34 15.18 -15.31 4.60
CA GLU A 34 14.86 -16.40 3.68
C GLU A 34 13.77 -17.36 4.20
N TRP A 35 12.91 -16.87 5.10
CA TRP A 35 11.81 -17.65 5.66
C TRP A 35 10.63 -17.82 4.70
N VAL A 36 10.61 -17.03 3.62
CA VAL A 36 9.56 -17.04 2.60
C VAL A 36 10.21 -16.99 1.22
N TYR A 37 9.53 -17.60 0.24
CA TYR A 37 9.91 -17.53 -1.17
C TYR A 37 10.19 -16.09 -1.64
N GLN A 38 11.32 -15.91 -2.31
CA GLN A 38 11.72 -14.63 -2.88
C GLN A 38 10.77 -14.26 -4.03
N CYS A 39 9.78 -13.42 -3.73
CA CYS A 39 8.80 -12.98 -4.71
C CYS A 39 9.10 -11.55 -5.17
N PRO A 40 9.50 -11.33 -6.44
CA PRO A 40 9.85 -10.00 -6.94
C PRO A 40 8.67 -9.02 -6.86
N TYR A 41 7.44 -9.49 -7.09
CA TYR A 41 6.23 -8.68 -6.95
C TYR A 41 6.01 -8.20 -5.52
N CYS A 42 6.18 -9.09 -4.53
CA CYS A 42 6.05 -8.74 -3.11
C CYS A 42 7.12 -7.72 -2.68
N ARG A 43 8.35 -7.81 -3.20
CA ARG A 43 9.42 -6.83 -2.90
C ARG A 43 9.05 -5.42 -3.35
N VAL A 44 8.40 -5.29 -4.51
CA VAL A 44 7.93 -3.99 -5.01
C VAL A 44 6.78 -3.46 -4.14
N GLN A 45 5.79 -4.31 -3.83
CA GLN A 45 4.64 -3.91 -3.01
C GLN A 45 5.04 -3.46 -1.61
N ARG A 46 5.88 -4.23 -0.90
CA ARG A 46 6.31 -3.86 0.46
C ARG A 46 7.13 -2.58 0.49
N SER A 47 7.95 -2.36 -0.55
CA SER A 47 8.73 -1.12 -0.68
C SER A 47 7.82 0.07 -0.98
N ALA A 48 6.80 -0.10 -1.82
CA ALA A 48 5.79 0.93 -2.06
C ALA A 48 5.02 1.30 -0.78
N ILE A 49 4.58 0.31 0.00
CA ILE A 49 3.91 0.53 1.29
C ILE A 49 4.81 1.34 2.23
N GLY A 50 6.07 0.93 2.39
CA GLY A 50 7.02 1.61 3.27
C GLY A 50 7.32 3.05 2.83
N LEU A 51 7.55 3.26 1.53
CA LEU A 51 7.83 4.59 0.97
C LEU A 51 6.65 5.55 1.13
N ILE A 52 5.42 5.11 0.84
CA ILE A 52 4.23 5.95 1.02
C ILE A 52 4.01 6.23 2.51
N GLY A 53 4.21 5.23 3.38
CA GLY A 53 4.18 5.41 4.83
C GLY A 53 5.16 6.49 5.30
N LEU A 54 6.40 6.48 4.81
CA LEU A 54 7.40 7.51 5.12
C LEU A 54 6.96 8.90 4.63
N ILE A 55 6.46 9.00 3.39
CA ILE A 55 5.93 10.25 2.85
C ILE A 55 4.83 10.81 3.76
N LEU A 56 3.92 9.97 4.24
CA LEU A 56 2.83 10.38 5.12
C LEU A 56 3.28 10.83 6.52
N LEU A 57 4.48 10.47 6.98
CA LEU A 57 5.02 10.98 8.25
C LEU A 57 5.58 12.40 8.14
N VAL A 58 5.96 12.84 6.93
CA VAL A 58 6.53 14.17 6.71
C VAL A 58 5.48 15.25 6.97
N PRO A 59 5.79 16.34 7.70
CA PRO A 59 4.81 17.39 8.01
C PRO A 59 4.27 18.11 6.75
N PHE A 60 5.05 18.13 5.67
CA PHE A 60 4.70 18.74 4.38
C PHE A 60 4.31 17.72 3.29
N TYR A 61 3.77 16.55 3.66
CA TYR A 61 3.32 15.52 2.68
C TYR A 61 2.29 16.01 1.65
N HIS A 62 1.60 17.13 1.94
CA HIS A 62 0.70 17.82 1.01
C HIS A 62 1.41 18.52 -0.15
N HIS A 63 2.73 18.69 -0.07
CA HIS A 63 3.51 19.32 -1.13
C HIS A 63 3.36 18.54 -2.43
N TRP A 64 3.16 19.24 -3.54
CA TRP A 64 2.84 18.62 -4.83
C TRP A 64 3.87 17.57 -5.27
N ILE A 65 5.16 17.79 -4.99
CA ILE A 65 6.24 16.84 -5.28
C ILE A 65 6.04 15.53 -4.51
N LEU A 66 5.78 15.59 -3.20
CA LEU A 66 5.60 14.41 -2.39
C LEU A 66 4.32 13.65 -2.77
N ARG A 67 3.27 14.37 -3.16
CA ARG A 67 2.07 13.76 -3.73
C ARG A 67 2.33 13.06 -5.05
N MET A 68 3.11 13.69 -5.92
CA MET A 68 3.46 13.13 -7.22
C MET A 68 4.28 11.85 -7.05
N ILE A 69 5.34 11.90 -6.22
CA ILE A 69 6.18 10.74 -5.91
C ILE A 69 5.33 9.65 -5.23
N GLY A 70 4.55 10.00 -4.21
CA GLY A 70 3.70 9.04 -3.49
C GLY A 70 2.65 8.39 -4.39
N SER A 71 2.05 9.16 -5.31
CA SER A 71 1.09 8.64 -6.29
C SER A 71 1.76 7.73 -7.31
N ALA A 72 2.93 8.11 -7.85
CA ALA A 72 3.67 7.27 -8.79
C ALA A 72 4.09 5.93 -8.15
N VAL A 73 4.61 5.97 -6.92
CA VAL A 73 4.98 4.78 -6.15
C VAL A 73 3.75 3.91 -5.84
N GLY A 74 2.64 4.52 -5.43
CA GLY A 74 1.40 3.80 -5.15
C GLY A 74 0.78 3.15 -6.38
N VAL A 75 0.73 3.86 -7.51
CA VAL A 75 0.24 3.30 -8.77
C VAL A 75 1.12 2.14 -9.24
N LEU A 76 2.45 2.27 -9.15
CA LEU A 76 3.36 1.16 -9.45
C LEU A 76 3.07 -0.06 -8.57
N GLY A 77 2.93 0.15 -7.26
CA GLY A 77 2.60 -0.91 -6.31
C GLY A 77 1.25 -1.57 -6.61
N LEU A 78 0.23 -0.79 -6.98
CA LEU A 78 -1.09 -1.30 -7.37
C LEU A 78 -1.04 -2.10 -8.68
N VAL A 79 -0.34 -1.61 -9.70
CA VAL A 79 -0.19 -2.32 -10.99
C VAL A 79 0.51 -3.65 -10.77
N VAL A 80 1.59 -3.67 -9.97
CA VAL A 80 2.30 -4.90 -9.62
C VAL A 80 1.42 -5.86 -8.82
N GLY A 81 0.70 -5.36 -7.81
CA GLY A 81 -0.25 -6.13 -7.03
C GLY A 81 -1.37 -6.73 -7.87
N ALA A 82 -1.99 -5.92 -8.73
CA ALA A 82 -3.05 -6.34 -9.64
C ALA A 82 -2.55 -7.45 -10.58
N ASN A 83 -1.39 -7.26 -11.22
CA ASN A 83 -0.80 -8.27 -12.10
C ASN A 83 -0.52 -9.58 -11.34
N GLN A 84 0.03 -9.52 -10.13
CA GLN A 84 0.23 -10.71 -9.31
C GLN A 84 -1.11 -11.39 -8.98
N HIS A 85 -2.12 -10.62 -8.59
CA HIS A 85 -3.44 -11.13 -8.23
C HIS A 85 -4.14 -11.79 -9.43
N PHE A 86 -4.12 -11.15 -10.60
CA PHE A 86 -4.66 -11.69 -11.85
C PHE A 86 -3.92 -12.93 -12.32
N ASN A 87 -2.58 -12.98 -12.23
CA ASN A 87 -1.81 -14.16 -12.61
C ASN A 87 -2.20 -15.40 -11.80
N HIS A 88 -2.54 -15.22 -10.53
CA HIS A 88 -3.03 -16.32 -9.69
C HIS A 88 -4.48 -16.71 -10.03
N ILE A 89 -5.35 -15.73 -10.32
CA ILE A 89 -6.71 -16.02 -10.83
C ILE A 89 -6.63 -16.82 -12.13
N LEU A 90 -5.72 -16.48 -13.04
CA LEU A 90 -5.49 -17.22 -14.27
C LEU A 90 -4.99 -18.66 -14.02
N LYS A 91 -4.22 -18.90 -12.96
CA LYS A 91 -3.80 -20.25 -12.55
C LYS A 91 -4.97 -21.04 -11.97
N MET A 92 -5.84 -20.41 -11.18
CA MET A 92 -7.09 -21.02 -10.68
C MET A 92 -7.97 -21.50 -11.84
N HIS A 93 -8.18 -20.67 -12.85
CA HIS A 93 -9.00 -21.05 -14.01
C HIS A 93 -8.38 -22.14 -14.87
N ARG A 94 -7.04 -22.31 -14.86
CA ARG A 94 -6.34 -23.38 -15.57
C ARG A 94 -6.30 -24.71 -14.81
N GLY A 95 -6.78 -24.75 -13.57
CA GLY A 95 -6.71 -25.95 -12.73
C GLY A 95 -5.32 -26.24 -12.16
N GLU A 96 -4.35 -25.33 -12.37
CA GLU A 96 -2.96 -25.45 -11.87
C GLU A 96 -2.79 -24.82 -10.47
N PHE A 97 -3.89 -24.68 -9.73
CA PHE A 97 -3.89 -23.96 -8.46
C PHE A 97 -3.73 -24.92 -7.30
N GLU A 98 -2.59 -24.82 -6.63
CA GLU A 98 -2.27 -25.59 -5.44
C GLU A 98 -2.26 -24.65 -4.23
N TRP A 99 -3.18 -24.85 -3.29
CA TRP A 99 -3.22 -24.07 -2.04
C TRP A 99 -1.99 -24.32 -1.13
N GLY A 100 -1.31 -25.47 -1.31
CA GLY A 100 -0.18 -25.90 -0.50
C GLY A 100 -0.52 -26.12 0.98
N GLU A 101 0.41 -26.69 1.75
CA GLU A 101 0.23 -26.87 3.21
C GLU A 101 0.19 -25.53 3.98
N GLN A 102 0.74 -24.45 3.39
CA GLN A 102 0.83 -23.11 4.00
C GLN A 102 -0.07 -22.08 3.29
N TRP A 103 -1.36 -22.38 3.19
CA TRP A 103 -2.36 -21.54 2.51
C TRP A 103 -2.40 -20.06 2.97
N TYR A 104 -1.95 -19.76 4.20
CA TYR A 104 -1.98 -18.41 4.78
C TYR A 104 -0.85 -17.50 4.28
N ILE A 105 0.24 -18.05 3.72
CA ILE A 105 1.32 -17.27 3.08
C ILE A 105 1.13 -17.25 1.56
N HIS A 106 -0.03 -17.68 1.07
CA HIS A 106 -0.25 -17.83 -0.35
C HIS A 106 -0.11 -16.47 -1.09
N PRO A 107 0.69 -16.37 -2.17
CA PRO A 107 1.01 -15.09 -2.79
C PRO A 107 -0.21 -14.33 -3.34
N TRP A 108 -1.31 -15.03 -3.64
CA TRP A 108 -2.59 -14.40 -4.04
C TRP A 108 -3.25 -13.62 -2.90
N LEU A 109 -3.22 -14.15 -1.68
CA LEU A 109 -3.81 -13.52 -0.50
C LEU A 109 -2.97 -12.32 -0.07
N LEU A 110 -1.64 -12.47 -0.07
CA LEU A 110 -0.71 -11.38 0.22
C LEU A 110 -0.87 -10.21 -0.76
N SER A 111 -1.00 -10.48 -2.07
CA SER A 111 -1.18 -9.41 -3.05
C SER A 111 -2.53 -8.70 -2.90
N GLY A 112 -3.58 -9.43 -2.52
CA GLY A 112 -4.88 -8.84 -2.17
C GLY A 112 -4.76 -7.85 -1.01
N PHE A 113 -4.15 -8.25 0.11
CA PHE A 113 -3.91 -7.36 1.24
C PHE A 113 -3.04 -6.16 0.88
N ALA A 114 -1.98 -6.36 0.09
CA ALA A 114 -1.11 -5.28 -0.35
C ALA A 114 -1.86 -4.24 -1.18
N ILE A 115 -2.73 -4.67 -2.12
CA ILE A 115 -3.58 -3.77 -2.90
C ILE A 115 -4.46 -2.92 -1.99
N PHE A 116 -5.11 -3.54 -1.00
CA PHE A 116 -5.95 -2.80 -0.04
C PHE A 116 -5.17 -1.77 0.76
N ILE A 117 -3.98 -2.14 1.27
CA ILE A 117 -3.12 -1.25 2.05
C ILE A 117 -2.64 -0.08 1.20
N ILE A 118 -2.13 -0.32 -0.01
CA ILE A 118 -1.64 0.74 -0.90
C ILE A 118 -2.80 1.68 -1.28
N THR A 119 -3.99 1.14 -1.55
CA THR A 119 -5.19 1.94 -1.84
C THR A 119 -5.54 2.83 -0.66
N ALA A 120 -5.57 2.30 0.57
CA ALA A 120 -5.86 3.08 1.77
C ALA A 120 -4.81 4.19 2.00
N LEU A 121 -3.52 3.90 1.79
CA LEU A 121 -2.45 4.89 1.91
C LEU A 121 -2.57 6.00 0.86
N LEU A 122 -2.98 5.67 -0.37
CA LEU A 122 -3.26 6.67 -1.41
C LEU A 122 -4.49 7.53 -1.07
N MET A 123 -5.54 6.95 -0.48
CA MET A 123 -6.67 7.74 0.01
C MET A 123 -6.24 8.75 1.07
N ILE A 124 -5.38 8.35 2.02
CA ILE A 124 -4.82 9.27 3.04
C ILE A 124 -3.91 10.34 2.42
N LEU A 125 -3.13 9.99 1.40
CA LEU A 125 -2.27 10.95 0.68
C LEU A 125 -3.08 12.10 0.07
N TRP A 126 -4.31 11.81 -0.34
CA TRP A 126 -5.22 12.74 -1.01
C TRP A 126 -6.36 13.27 -0.12
N SER A 127 -6.49 12.82 1.13
CA SER A 127 -7.68 13.10 1.97
C SER A 127 -7.87 14.58 2.36
N ASN A 128 -6.82 15.41 2.24
CA ASN A 128 -6.91 16.85 2.51
C ASN A 128 -6.34 17.66 1.34
N PRO A 129 -7.09 18.51 0.62
CA PRO A 129 -6.47 19.52 -0.23
C PRO A 129 -5.65 20.49 0.64
N PRO A 130 -4.50 21.02 0.18
CA PRO A 130 -3.85 22.11 0.87
C PRO A 130 -4.89 23.20 1.10
N ARG A 131 -5.04 23.70 2.34
CA ARG A 131 -5.77 24.95 2.59
C ARG A 131 -4.94 26.12 2.03
N GLY A 132 -4.82 26.15 0.71
CA GLY A 132 -4.40 27.29 -0.07
C GLY A 132 -5.63 28.15 -0.29
N ARG A 133 -5.76 29.13 0.60
CA ARG A 133 -6.42 30.43 0.44
C ARG A 133 -6.57 30.86 -1.03
N LEU A 134 -7.58 30.37 -1.75
CA LEU A 134 -8.09 31.04 -2.96
C LEU A 134 -9.03 32.14 -2.47
N GLY A 135 -8.44 33.21 -1.95
CA GLY A 135 -9.11 34.50 -1.88
C GLY A 135 -9.23 35.02 -3.31
N PHE A 136 -10.29 34.61 -4.00
CA PHE A 136 -10.85 35.38 -5.11
C PHE A 136 -11.98 36.24 -4.53
N ASP A 137 -11.61 37.16 -3.65
CA ASP A 137 -12.38 38.35 -3.33
C ASP A 137 -11.64 39.55 -3.94
N ARG A 138 -11.76 39.71 -5.25
CA ARG A 138 -11.74 41.01 -5.92
C ARG A 138 -12.26 40.91 -7.34
#